data_AF-N0BH33-F1
#
_entry.id   AF-N0BH33-F1
#
_cell.length_a   1.000
_cell.length_b   1.000
_cell.length_c   1.000
_cell.angle_alpha   90.00
_cell.angle_beta   90.00
_cell.angle_gamma   90.00
#
_symmetry.space_group_name_H-M   'P 1'
#
loop_
_entity.id
_entity.type
_entity.pdbx_description
1 polymer ?
#
loop_
_entity_poly.entity_id
_entity_poly.type
_entity_poly.pdbx_seq_one_letter_code
_entity_poly.pdbx_strand_id
1 'polypeptide(L)'
;MRKLLESQRGEKAVIITFDKDFGDLIFRKSLKPFGVILLRVPPKSVDYITEFLKWLLIESKIEFEGKLVVVREDKIREVRISGITSK
;
A
#
# COMPACT_ATOMS: atom_id res chain seq x y z
N MET A 1 3.97 -13.22 5.24
CA MET A 1 4.56 -11.88 5.47
C MET A 1 6.06 -11.81 5.21
N ARG A 2 6.94 -12.55 5.93
CA ARG A 2 8.41 -12.49 5.72
C ARG A 2 8.84 -12.74 4.27
N LYS A 3 8.34 -13.80 3.64
CA LYS A 3 8.67 -14.16 2.25
C LYS A 3 8.29 -13.07 1.22
N LEU A 4 7.18 -12.35 1.44
CA LEU A 4 6.73 -11.23 0.59
C LEU A 4 7.63 -10.01 0.74
N LEU A 5 8.13 -9.76 1.95
CA LEU A 5 9.07 -8.67 2.22
C LEU A 5 10.49 -9.00 1.71
N GLU A 6 10.86 -10.28 1.73
CA GLU A 6 12.12 -10.78 1.19
C GLU A 6 12.14 -10.70 -0.34
N SER A 7 11.04 -11.00 -1.04
CA SER A 7 10.97 -10.87 -2.50
C SER A 7 11.09 -9.43 -3.00
N GLN A 8 10.79 -8.44 -2.15
CA GLN A 8 11.01 -7.02 -2.47
C GLN A 8 12.48 -6.60 -2.38
N ARG A 9 13.37 -7.40 -1.78
CA ARG A 9 14.81 -7.11 -1.72
C ARG A 9 15.45 -7.40 -3.07
N GLY A 10 15.20 -6.53 -4.05
CA GLY A 10 15.77 -6.60 -5.39
C GLY A 10 14.79 -6.16 -6.46
N GLU A 11 13.51 -6.47 -6.27
CA GLU A 11 12.42 -6.08 -7.17
C GLU A 11 11.69 -4.86 -6.57
N LYS A 12 11.79 -3.71 -7.24
CA LYS A 12 11.10 -2.46 -6.88
C LYS A 12 9.59 -2.60 -7.08
N ALA A 13 8.93 -3.36 -6.22
CA ALA A 13 7.52 -3.69 -6.33
C ALA A 13 6.67 -2.91 -5.32
N VAL A 14 5.45 -2.54 -5.69
CA VAL A 14 4.48 -1.95 -4.76
C VAL A 14 3.61 -3.05 -4.18
N ILE A 15 3.49 -3.11 -2.86
CA ILE A 15 2.62 -4.09 -2.17
C ILE A 15 1.20 -3.55 -2.15
N ILE A 16 0.23 -4.34 -2.61
CA ILE A 16 -1.20 -4.01 -2.49
C ILE A 16 -1.83 -5.01 -1.52
N THR A 17 -2.52 -4.53 -0.49
CA THR A 17 -3.14 -5.42 0.50
C THR A 17 -4.37 -4.80 1.19
N PHE A 18 -5.30 -5.66 1.62
CA PHE A 18 -6.41 -5.31 2.52
C PHE A 18 -6.04 -5.46 4.01
N ASP A 19 -4.88 -6.05 4.31
CA ASP A 19 -4.43 -6.30 5.67
C ASP A 19 -4.20 -4.98 6.42
N LYS A 20 -5.12 -4.67 7.33
CA LYS A 20 -5.11 -3.44 8.12
C LYS A 20 -3.91 -3.32 9.04
N ASP A 21 -3.33 -4.45 9.46
CA ASP A 21 -2.23 -4.51 10.42
C ASP A 21 -0.88 -4.37 9.70
N PHE A 22 -0.87 -4.41 8.36
CA PHE A 22 0.32 -4.18 7.55
C PHE A 22 0.89 -2.78 7.74
N GLY A 23 0.02 -1.76 7.93
CA GLY A 23 0.45 -0.41 8.29
C GLY A 23 1.29 -0.44 9.57
N ASP A 24 0.70 -0.94 10.65
CA ASP A 24 1.37 -1.07 11.96
C ASP A 24 2.67 -1.89 11.87
N LEU A 25 2.72 -2.91 11.02
CA LEU A 25 3.93 -3.68 10.77
C LEU A 25 5.06 -2.83 10.18
N ILE A 26 4.76 -1.96 9.21
CA ILE A 26 5.73 -1.02 8.62
C ILE A 26 6.29 -0.11 9.72
N PHE A 27 5.41 0.46 10.54
CA PHE A 27 5.78 1.36 11.64
C PHE A 27 6.64 0.66 12.70
N ARG A 28 6.16 -0.49 13.23
CA ARG A 28 6.78 -1.17 14.38
C ARG A 28 8.07 -1.90 14.04
N LYS A 29 8.23 -2.39 12.81
CA LYS A 29 9.41 -3.16 12.40
C LYS A 29 10.40 -2.35 11.55
N SER A 30 10.20 -1.04 11.43
CA SER A 30 11.03 -0.14 10.61
C SER A 30 11.28 -0.68 9.20
N LEU A 31 10.24 -1.31 8.63
CA LEU A 31 10.34 -1.87 7.29
C LEU A 31 10.36 -0.71 6.29
N LYS A 32 11.19 -0.84 5.26
CA LYS A 32 11.30 0.12 4.16
C LYS A 32 10.90 -0.55 2.84
N PRO A 33 9.62 -0.94 2.67
CA PRO A 33 9.16 -1.45 1.38
C PRO A 33 9.26 -0.36 0.31
N PHE A 34 9.35 -0.75 -0.95
CA PHE A 34 9.46 0.20 -2.06
C PHE A 34 8.20 1.08 -2.17
N GLY A 35 7.01 0.52 -1.94
CA GLY A 35 5.76 1.24 -1.82
C GLY A 35 4.66 0.32 -1.31
N VAL A 36 3.62 0.88 -0.69
CA VAL A 36 2.49 0.10 -0.15
C VAL A 36 1.17 0.81 -0.40
N ILE A 37 0.20 0.08 -0.94
CA ILE A 37 -1.19 0.47 -1.09
C ILE A 37 -2.02 -0.36 -0.09
N LEU A 38 -2.62 0.31 0.89
CA LEU A 38 -3.58 -0.28 1.82
C LEU A 38 -5.00 0.00 1.35
N LEU A 39 -5.67 -1.04 0.87
CA LEU A 39 -7.06 -1.00 0.47
C LEU A 39 -7.94 -1.05 1.72
N ARG A 40 -8.61 0.06 2.02
CA ARG A 40 -9.61 0.22 3.08
C ARG A 40 -11.00 0.41 2.47
N VAL A 41 -11.28 -0.40 1.45
CA VAL A 41 -12.58 -0.51 0.78
C VAL A 41 -13.13 -1.91 0.99
N PRO A 42 -14.46 -2.08 1.17
CA PRO A 42 -15.05 -3.40 1.26
C PRO A 42 -14.93 -4.11 -0.11
N PRO A 43 -14.43 -5.35 -0.17
CA PRO A 43 -14.35 -6.11 -1.41
C PRO A 43 -15.74 -6.63 -1.81
N LYS A 44 -16.57 -5.73 -2.36
CA LYS A 44 -17.97 -6.00 -2.74
C LYS A 44 -18.08 -7.11 -3.78
N SER A 45 -17.16 -7.15 -4.74
CA SER A 45 -17.02 -8.20 -5.75
C SER A 45 -15.63 -8.16 -6.39
N VAL A 46 -15.29 -9.19 -7.17
CA VAL A 46 -14.05 -9.21 -7.97
C VAL A 46 -14.03 -8.08 -9.00
N ASP A 47 -15.16 -7.84 -9.68
CA ASP A 47 -15.28 -6.76 -10.67
C ASP A 47 -15.09 -5.40 -10.03
N TYR A 48 -15.71 -5.16 -8.86
CA TYR A 48 -15.55 -3.93 -8.12
C TYR A 48 -14.08 -3.66 -7.77
N ILE A 49 -13.36 -4.67 -7.27
CA ILE A 49 -11.93 -4.52 -6.95
C ILE A 49 -11.08 -4.33 -8.21
N THR A 50 -11.44 -5.00 -9.31
CA THR A 50 -10.72 -4.86 -10.59
C THR A 50 -10.84 -3.45 -11.14
N GLU A 51 -12.05 -2.90 -11.21
CA GLU A 51 -12.28 -1.53 -11.68
C GLU A 51 -11.65 -0.50 -10.74
N PHE A 52 -11.75 -0.73 -9.43
CA PHE A 52 -11.09 0.13 -8.44
C PHE A 52 -9.58 0.17 -8.60
N LEU A 53 -8.95 -1.00 -8.83
CA LEU A 53 -7.51 -1.08 -9.06
C LEU A 53 -7.09 -0.47 -10.40
N LYS A 54 -7.90 -0.61 -11.47
CA LYS A 54 -7.63 0.06 -12.75
C LYS A 54 -7.60 1.58 -12.58
N TRP A 55 -8.66 2.13 -11.98
CA TRP A 55 -8.72 3.56 -11.68
C TRP A 55 -7.52 3.99 -10.83
N LEU A 56 -7.23 3.26 -9.75
CA LEU A 56 -6.17 3.62 -8.82
C LEU A 56 -4.78 3.57 -9.47
N LEU A 57 -4.47 2.53 -10.23
CA LEU A 57 -3.12 2.29 -10.75
C LEU A 57 -2.84 3.02 -12.07
N ILE A 58 -3.87 3.33 -12.85
CA ILE A 58 -3.72 3.88 -14.20
C ILE A 58 -4.21 5.33 -14.28
N GLU A 59 -5.34 5.64 -13.65
CA GLU A 59 -6.04 6.92 -13.86
C GLU A 59 -5.76 7.96 -12.76
N SER A 60 -5.54 7.53 -11.53
CA SER A 60 -5.41 8.41 -10.35
C SER A 60 -4.17 9.31 -10.36
N LYS A 61 -3.15 8.97 -11.17
CA LYS A 61 -1.83 9.63 -11.23
C LYS A 61 -1.08 9.69 -9.90
N ILE A 62 -1.44 8.85 -8.93
CA ILE A 62 -0.75 8.78 -7.64
C ILE A 62 0.59 8.09 -7.83
N GLU A 63 1.66 8.71 -7.34
CA GLU A 63 2.95 8.05 -7.21
C GLU A 63 2.95 7.19 -5.94
N PHE A 64 3.36 5.92 -6.06
CA PHE A 64 3.37 4.96 -4.94
C PHE A 64 4.77 4.71 -4.35
N GLU A 65 5.82 5.09 -5.07
CA GLU A 65 7.21 4.90 -4.63
C GLU A 65 7.48 5.67 -3.33
N GLY A 66 8.12 5.00 -2.38
CA GLY A 66 8.48 5.52 -1.07
C GLY A 66 7.28 5.92 -0.21
N LYS A 67 6.07 5.50 -0.56
CA LYS A 67 4.83 5.91 0.09
C LYS A 67 4.00 4.74 0.61
N LEU A 68 3.38 4.99 1.74
CA LEU A 68 2.21 4.26 2.23
C LEU A 68 0.97 5.03 1.79
N VAL A 69 0.24 4.49 0.83
CA VAL A 69 -1.01 5.04 0.30
C VAL A 69 -2.17 4.27 0.89
N VAL A 70 -2.98 4.93 1.71
CA VAL A 70 -4.20 4.36 2.29
C VAL A 70 -5.40 4.84 1.49
N VAL A 71 -6.11 3.91 0.89
CA VAL A 71 -7.21 4.20 -0.04
C VAL A 71 -8.52 3.75 0.58
N ARG A 72 -9.43 4.69 0.81
CA ARG A 72 -10.82 4.48 1.26
C ARG A 72 -11.76 4.87 0.12
N GLU A 73 -13.05 4.53 0.23
CA GLU A 73 -14.04 4.86 -0.82
C GLU A 73 -14.15 6.37 -1.05
N ASP A 74 -13.95 7.18 -0.01
CA ASP A 74 -14.16 8.63 0.00
C ASP A 74 -12.86 9.45 0.03
N LYS A 75 -11.73 8.81 0.33
CA LYS A 75 -10.48 9.52 0.64
C LYS A 75 -9.25 8.69 0.36
N ILE A 76 -8.22 9.38 -0.11
CA ILE A 76 -6.86 8.86 -0.22
C ILE A 76 -5.95 9.61 0.76
N ARG A 77 -5.08 8.86 1.44
CA ARG A 77 -4.04 9.41 2.32
C ARG A 77 -2.68 8.88 1.89
N GLU A 78 -1.74 9.78 1.64
CA GLU A 78 -0.35 9.45 1.34
C GLU A 78 0.56 9.76 2.53
N VAL A 79 1.46 8.84 2.87
CA VAL A 79 2.46 9.01 3.92
C VAL A 79 3.83 8.60 3.38
N ARG A 80 4.84 9.48 3.46
CA ARG A 80 6.22 9.13 3.07
C ARG A 80 6.80 8.13 4.07
N ILE A 81 7.25 6.98 3.58
CA ILE A 81 7.87 5.92 4.39
C ILE A 81 9.20 6.39 4.99
N SER A 82 9.96 7.23 4.30
CA SER A 82 11.21 7.82 4.81
C SER A 82 11.02 8.80 5.98
N GLY A 83 9.82 9.37 6.12
CA GLY A 83 9.47 10.24 7.24
C GLY A 83 8.86 9.50 8.44
N ILE A 84 8.75 8.17 8.37
CA ILE A 84 8.23 7.33 9.45
C ILE A 84 9.36 7.04 10.43
N THR A 85 9.62 7.97 11.35
CA THR A 85 10.41 7.70 12.55
C THR A 85 9.48 7.10 13.61
N SER A 86 9.81 5.90 14.11
CA SER A 86 9.18 5.38 15.33
C SER A 86 9.36 6.42 16.44
N LYS A 87 8.25 6.91 16.99
CA LYS A 87 8.24 7.69 18.23
C LYS A 87 8.27 6.75 19.42
#